data_AF-A0A817QIS6-F1
#
_entry.id   AF-A0A817QIS6-F1
#
_cell.length_a   1.000
_cell.length_b   1.000
_cell.length_c   1.000
_cell.angle_alpha   90.00
_cell.angle_beta   90.00
_cell.angle_gamma   90.00
#
_symmetry.space_group_name_H-M   'P 1'
#
loop_
_entity.id
_entity.type
_entity.pdbx_description
1 polymer ?
#
loop_
_entity_poly.entity_id
_entity_poly.type
_entity_poly.pdbx_seq_one_letter_code
_entity_poly.pdbx_strand_id
1 'polypeptide(L)'
;MIVKETNRYQANSAEINSSHAAPWADTTTNEIYTFLATVMLIPHMKTNRIHDYWSTDHFIATPIFSELFTRDRFKSLLSNLHFNNNQNQVAADSL
;
A
#
# COMPACT_ATOMS: atom_id res chain seq x y z
N MET A 1 -12.89 -6.12 -7.30
CA MET A 1 -11.83 -7.12 -7.57
C MET A 1 -10.62 -6.84 -6.69
N ILE A 2 -9.82 -5.79 -6.94
CA ILE A 2 -8.59 -5.45 -6.18
C ILE A 2 -8.82 -5.39 -4.65
N VAL A 3 -9.87 -4.71 -4.19
CA VAL A 3 -10.20 -4.61 -2.75
C VAL A 3 -10.36 -5.98 -2.10
N LYS A 4 -11.20 -6.84 -2.70
CA LYS A 4 -11.47 -8.19 -2.22
C LYS A 4 -10.18 -9.01 -2.15
N GLU A 5 -9.34 -8.88 -3.17
CA GLU A 5 -8.11 -9.64 -3.29
C GLU A 5 -7.04 -9.17 -2.30
N THR A 6 -6.92 -7.86 -2.11
CA THR A 6 -6.00 -7.24 -1.14
C THR A 6 -6.37 -7.61 0.30
N ASN A 7 -7.66 -7.52 0.67
CA ASN A 7 -8.12 -7.93 2.00
C ASN A 7 -7.94 -9.43 2.23
N ARG A 8 -8.24 -10.26 1.22
CA ARG A 8 -8.01 -11.70 1.30
C ARG A 8 -6.52 -12.04 1.49
N TYR A 9 -5.65 -11.40 0.73
CA TYR A 9 -4.21 -11.62 0.82
C TYR A 9 -3.69 -11.31 2.23
N GLN A 10 -4.12 -10.19 2.80
CA GLN A 10 -3.71 -9.82 4.15
C GLN A 10 -4.24 -10.82 5.19
N ALA A 11 -5.52 -11.19 5.12
CA ALA A 11 -6.11 -12.14 6.06
C ALA A 11 -5.34 -13.48 6.07
N ASN A 12 -4.97 -13.98 4.90
CA ASN A 12 -4.19 -15.21 4.77
C ASN A 12 -2.73 -15.04 5.24
N SER A 13 -2.16 -13.85 5.13
CA SER A 13 -0.78 -13.55 5.52
C SER A 13 -0.64 -13.24 7.02
N ALA A 14 -1.73 -12.80 7.67
CA ALA A 14 -1.80 -12.55 9.11
C ALA A 14 -1.64 -13.83 9.93
N GLU A 15 -1.97 -14.99 9.37
CA GLU A 15 -1.71 -16.29 9.98
C GLU A 15 -0.21 -16.67 9.99
N ILE A 16 0.62 -15.98 9.18
CA ILE A 16 2.02 -16.34 8.92
C ILE A 16 3.01 -15.33 9.57
N ASN A 17 2.59 -14.10 9.92
CA ASN A 17 3.53 -13.05 10.38
C ASN A 17 3.14 -12.30 11.67
N SER A 18 4.21 -11.95 12.39
CA SER A 18 4.37 -11.65 13.84
C SER A 18 3.71 -10.41 14.45
N SER A 19 3.70 -10.42 15.79
CA SER A 19 3.27 -9.42 16.80
C SER A 19 3.71 -7.95 16.64
N HIS A 20 4.45 -7.57 15.59
CA HIS A 20 4.98 -6.22 15.39
C HIS A 20 4.36 -5.44 14.23
N ALA A 21 3.46 -6.05 13.44
CA ALA A 21 2.72 -5.33 12.41
C ALA A 21 1.56 -4.54 13.03
N ALA A 22 1.34 -3.31 12.56
CA ALA A 22 0.13 -2.56 12.90
C ALA A 22 -1.12 -3.38 12.51
N PRO A 23 -2.20 -3.34 13.31
CA PRO A 23 -3.42 -4.07 13.00
C PRO A 23 -3.95 -3.64 11.63
N TRP A 24 -4.22 -4.62 10.76
CA TRP A 24 -4.78 -4.36 9.45
C TRP A 24 -6.24 -3.97 9.57
N ALA A 25 -6.59 -2.86 8.92
CA ALA A 25 -7.96 -2.51 8.61
C ALA A 25 -8.24 -2.86 7.15
N ASP A 26 -9.36 -3.52 6.90
CA ASP A 26 -9.82 -3.84 5.56
C ASP A 26 -9.87 -2.58 4.69
N THR A 27 -9.31 -2.68 3.50
CA THR A 27 -9.35 -1.59 2.53
C THR A 27 -10.70 -1.50 1.85
N THR A 28 -11.00 -0.32 1.32
CA THR A 28 -12.23 -0.03 0.57
C THR A 28 -11.91 0.40 -0.86
N THR A 29 -12.92 0.40 -1.72
CA THR A 29 -12.78 0.88 -3.10
C THR A 29 -12.25 2.31 -3.16
N ASN A 30 -12.78 3.20 -2.31
CA ASN A 30 -12.34 4.59 -2.25
C ASN A 30 -10.88 4.68 -1.84
N GLU A 31 -10.48 3.93 -0.81
CA GLU A 31 -9.09 3.93 -0.34
C GLU A 31 -8.12 3.42 -1.42
N ILE A 32 -8.47 2.37 -2.16
CA ILE A 32 -7.65 1.90 -3.30
C ILE A 32 -7.54 2.95 -4.41
N TYR A 33 -8.63 3.66 -4.73
CA TYR A 33 -8.54 4.75 -5.71
C TYR A 33 -7.66 5.90 -5.22
N THR A 34 -7.77 6.30 -3.96
CA THR A 34 -6.89 7.31 -3.36
C THR A 34 -5.43 6.84 -3.37
N PHE A 35 -5.18 5.55 -3.08
CA PHE A 35 -3.85 4.96 -3.11
C PHE A 35 -3.24 5.04 -4.51
N LEU A 36 -4.00 4.63 -5.54
CA LEU A 36 -3.55 4.70 -6.93
C LEU A 36 -3.31 6.14 -7.38
N ALA A 37 -4.18 7.08 -7.00
CA ALA A 37 -3.98 8.51 -7.26
C ALA A 37 -2.68 9.02 -6.61
N THR A 38 -2.40 8.58 -5.37
CA THR A 38 -1.16 8.92 -4.65
C THR A 38 0.07 8.37 -5.38
N VAL A 39 0.02 7.11 -5.84
CA VAL A 39 1.10 6.49 -6.64
C VAL A 39 1.33 7.24 -7.95
N MET A 40 0.27 7.71 -8.61
CA MET A 40 0.39 8.52 -9.83
C MET A 40 0.95 9.93 -9.56
N LEU A 41 0.73 10.47 -8.35
CA LEU A 41 1.24 11.80 -7.96
C LEU A 41 2.74 11.79 -7.65
N ILE A 42 3.25 10.72 -7.03
CA ILE A 42 4.68 10.54 -6.68
C ILE A 42 5.66 10.96 -7.79
N PRO A 43 5.58 10.47 -9.06
CA PRO A 43 6.55 10.82 -10.09
C PRO A 43 6.54 12.30 -10.49
N HIS A 44 5.45 13.02 -10.24
CA HIS A 44 5.36 14.45 -10.51
C HIS A 44 6.15 15.29 -9.49
N MET A 45 6.51 14.70 -8.35
CA MET A 45 7.20 15.37 -7.25
C MET A 45 8.57 14.71 -7.02
N LYS A 46 9.64 15.44 -7.35
CA LYS A 46 11.01 14.94 -7.22
C LYS A 46 11.43 14.92 -5.76
N THR A 47 11.38 13.76 -5.11
CA THR A 47 12.00 13.53 -3.80
C THR A 47 13.03 12.41 -3.89
N ASN A 48 14.02 12.41 -2.98
CA ASN A 48 15.11 11.44 -3.03
C ASN A 48 14.69 10.08 -2.45
N ARG A 49 13.74 10.06 -1.51
CA ARG A 49 13.31 8.85 -0.81
C ARG A 49 11.81 8.84 -0.63
N ILE A 50 11.20 7.66 -0.72
CA ILE A 50 9.75 7.49 -0.58
C ILE A 50 9.18 7.96 0.77
N HIS A 51 9.99 8.00 1.83
CA HIS A 51 9.54 8.51 3.12
C HIS A 51 9.52 10.04 3.19
N ASP A 52 10.26 10.72 2.32
CA ASP A 52 10.34 12.18 2.30
C ASP A 52 9.01 12.81 1.88
N TYR A 53 8.17 12.08 1.14
CA TYR A 53 6.80 12.49 0.80
C TYR A 53 5.94 12.76 2.05
N TRP A 54 6.23 12.11 3.17
CA TRP A 54 5.55 12.31 4.46
C TRP A 54 6.43 13.05 5.48
N SER A 55 7.44 13.79 5.02
CA SER A 55 8.32 14.55 5.91
C SER A 55 7.58 15.70 6.59
N THR A 56 7.90 15.93 7.86
CA THR A 56 7.48 17.12 8.63
C THR A 56 8.54 18.22 8.61
N ASP A 57 9.66 18.01 7.90
CA ASP A 57 10.68 19.03 7.69
C ASP A 57 10.12 20.12 6.76
N HIS A 58 10.08 21.36 7.25
CA HIS A 58 9.51 22.51 6.54
C HIS A 58 10.14 22.76 5.16
N PHE A 59 11.38 22.33 4.91
CA PHE A 59 12.04 22.55 3.61
C PHE A 59 11.56 21.60 2.51
N ILE A 60 11.03 20.42 2.87
CA ILE A 60 10.65 19.36 1.92
C ILE A 60 9.22 18.85 2.14
N ALA A 61 8.53 19.35 3.18
CA ALA A 61 7.18 18.97 3.51
C ALA A 61 6.25 19.21 2.32
N THR A 62 5.51 18.18 1.97
CA THR A 62 4.54 18.20 0.87
C THR A 62 3.18 17.75 1.42
N PRO A 63 2.36 18.69 1.94
CA PRO A 63 1.21 18.37 2.80
C PRO A 63 0.19 17.39 2.21
N ILE A 64 -0.01 17.43 0.88
CA ILE A 64 -0.99 16.58 0.19
C ILE A 64 -0.81 15.09 0.49
N PHE A 65 0.42 14.59 0.64
CA PHE A 65 0.65 13.17 0.90
C PHE A 65 0.18 12.75 2.29
N SER A 66 0.41 13.60 3.30
CA SER A 66 -0.06 13.38 4.67
C SER A 66 -1.57 13.54 4.82
N GLU A 67 -2.19 14.36 3.98
CA GLU A 67 -3.65 14.53 3.93
C GLU A 67 -4.34 13.31 3.30
N LEU A 68 -3.74 12.72 2.27
CA LEU A 68 -4.29 11.54 1.60
C LEU A 68 -4.07 10.25 2.40
N PHE A 69 -2.89 10.07 3.01
CA PHE A 69 -2.55 8.89 3.78
C PHE A 69 -1.58 9.20 4.93
N THR A 70 -1.63 8.39 5.97
CA THR A 70 -0.44 8.24 6.84
C THR A 70 0.62 7.40 6.10
N ARG A 71 1.89 7.70 6.35
CA ARG A 71 3.02 6.95 5.77
C ARG A 71 2.89 5.44 5.99
N ASP A 72 2.50 5.05 7.19
CA ASP A 72 2.46 3.64 7.57
C ASP A 72 1.26 2.91 6.92
N ARG A 73 0.11 3.58 6.75
CA ARG A 73 -1.00 3.02 5.97
C ARG A 73 -0.66 2.89 4.50
N PHE A 74 -0.02 3.90 3.90
CA PHE A 74 0.44 3.82 2.52
C PHE A 74 1.40 2.64 2.31
N LYS A 75 2.38 2.46 3.19
CA LYS A 75 3.31 1.31 3.15
C LYS A 75 2.58 -0.02 3.31
N SER A 76 1.62 -0.08 4.22
CA SER A 76 0.81 -1.28 4.45
C SER A 76 0.00 -1.67 3.22
N LEU A 77 -0.62 -0.69 2.52
CA LEU A 77 -1.30 -0.95 1.25
C LEU A 77 -0.32 -1.35 0.15
N LEU A 78 0.84 -0.68 0.06
CA LEU A 78 1.88 -1.00 -0.91
C LEU A 78 2.39 -2.45 -0.77
N SER A 79 2.55 -2.95 0.46
CA SER A 79 3.02 -4.32 0.70
C SER A 79 1.96 -5.39 0.49
N ASN A 80 0.66 -5.05 0.61
CA ASN A 80 -0.44 -6.01 0.56
C ASN A 80 -1.28 -5.93 -0.73
N LEU A 81 -1.01 -4.95 -1.61
CA LEU A 81 -1.76 -4.76 -2.85
C LEU A 81 -1.77 -6.05 -3.67
N HIS A 82 -2.96 -6.57 -3.96
CA HIS A 82 -3.11 -7.85 -4.60
C HIS A 82 -4.25 -7.86 -5.61
N PHE A 83 -4.05 -8.57 -6.72
CA PHE A 83 -4.93 -8.51 -7.90
C PHE A 83 -5.66 -9.83 -8.21
N ASN A 84 -5.18 -10.96 -7.68
CA ASN A 84 -5.72 -12.29 -7.99
C ASN A 84 -5.79 -13.18 -6.73
N ASN A 85 -6.40 -14.35 -6.79
CA ASN A 85 -6.22 -15.35 -5.73
C ASN A 85 -4.83 -16.00 -5.83
N ASN A 86 -4.08 -16.05 -4.73
CA ASN A 86 -2.89 -16.90 -4.65
C ASN A 86 -3.22 -18.38 -4.89
N GLN A 87 -4.40 -18.86 -4.49
CA GLN A 87 -4.82 -20.25 -4.74
C GLN A 87 -5.07 -20.54 -6.23
N ASN A 88 -5.16 -19.50 -7.07
CA ASN A 88 -5.31 -19.62 -8.51
C ASN A 88 -3.96 -19.43 -9.24
N GLN A 89 -2.83 -19.30 -8.52
CA GLN A 89 -1.52 -19.30 -9.17
C GLN A 89 -1.25 -20.69 -9.74
N VAL A 90 -1.26 -20.79 -11.06
CA VAL A 90 -0.69 -21.93 -11.78
C VAL A 90 0.81 -21.93 -11.47
N ALA A 91 1.38 -23.10 -11.14
CA ALA A 91 2.82 -23.23 -10.91
C ALA A 91 3.55 -22.58 -12.09
N ALA A 92 4.46 -21.64 -11.79
CA ALA A 92 5.18 -20.92 -12.83
C ALA A 92 5.83 -21.93 -13.77
N ASP A 93 5.53 -21.82 -15.08
CA ASP A 93 6.24 -22.58 -16.09
C ASP A 93 7.73 -22.26 -15.93
N SER A 94 8.49 -23.28 -15.54
CA SER A 94 9.94 -23.18 -15.41
C SER A 94 10.50 -23.09 -16.82
N LEU A 95 10.82 -21.87 -17.26
CA LEU A 95 11.61 -21.62 -18.47
C LEU A 95 13.08 -21.97 -18.24
#